data_AF-A0A0G0VJ33-F1
#
_entry.id   AF-A0A0G0VJ33-F1
#
_cell.length_a   1.000
_cell.length_b   1.000
_cell.length_c   1.000
_cell.angle_alpha   90.00
_cell.angle_beta   90.00
_cell.angle_gamma   90.00
#
_symmetry.space_group_name_H-M   'P 1'
#
loop_
_entity.id
_entity.type
_entity.pdbx_description
1 polymer ?
#
loop_
_entity_poly.entity_id
_entity_poly.type
_entity_poly.pdbx_seq_one_letter_code
_entity_poly.pdbx_strand_id
1 'polypeptide(L)'
;MGPINKPLERPEESGKKPEKLSPAQILERMQSAQSRLESEEEKRVDSLLEREVECNKTIDNLQARLEEAKKALGIARESVAGKKNVSEEYTAGFEELEETAKQTEDSLRVLRAELDEIRKDPGVIERKK
;
A
#
# COMPACT_ATOMS: atom_id res chain seq x y z
N MET A 1 19.90 -25.90 36.00
CA MET A 1 18.51 -25.59 35.60
C MET A 1 17.65 -25.73 36.86
N GLY A 2 17.11 -24.62 37.38
CA GLY A 2 16.24 -24.61 38.58
C GLY A 2 14.78 -24.37 38.19
N PRO A 3 13.80 -24.84 38.99
CA PRO A 3 12.38 -24.69 38.67
C PRO A 3 11.88 -23.26 38.95
N ILE A 4 11.50 -22.53 37.90
CA ILE A 4 10.73 -21.28 38.00
C ILE A 4 9.24 -21.66 38.07
N ASN A 5 8.80 -22.14 39.23
CA ASN A 5 7.39 -22.18 39.60
C ASN A 5 7.22 -21.33 40.86
N LYS A 6 7.28 -20.01 40.71
CA LYS A 6 6.57 -19.15 41.65
C LYS A 6 5.09 -19.24 41.27
N PRO A 7 4.19 -19.64 42.20
CA PRO A 7 2.76 -19.57 41.94
C PRO A 7 2.40 -18.14 41.54
N LEU A 8 1.67 -17.99 40.44
CA LEU A 8 1.10 -16.71 40.03
C LEU A 8 0.09 -16.31 41.13
N GLU A 9 0.45 -15.34 41.98
CA GLU A 9 -0.48 -14.75 42.93
C GLU A 9 -1.63 -14.14 42.12
N ARG A 10 -2.82 -14.75 42.22
CA ARG A 10 -4.01 -14.20 41.59
C ARG A 10 -4.29 -12.85 42.26
N PRO A 11 -4.38 -11.74 41.50
CA PRO A 11 -4.79 -10.47 42.08
C PRO A 11 -6.13 -10.67 42.79
N GLU A 12 -6.25 -10.10 44.00
CA GLU A 12 -7.47 -10.16 44.80
C GLU A 12 -8.67 -9.74 43.94
N GLU A 13 -9.55 -10.70 43.70
CA GLU A 13 -10.76 -10.52 42.93
C GLU A 13 -11.68 -9.62 43.76
N SER A 14 -11.68 -8.32 43.45
CA SER A 14 -12.66 -7.36 43.95
C SER A 14 -14.04 -7.98 43.79
N GLY A 15 -14.67 -8.37 44.91
CA GLY A 15 -15.89 -9.17 45.01
C GLY A 15 -17.17 -8.52 44.46
N LYS A 16 -17.06 -7.65 43.46
CA LYS A 16 -18.19 -7.34 42.58
C LYS A 16 -18.46 -8.57 41.72
N LYS A 17 -19.49 -9.34 42.10
CA LYS A 17 -20.08 -10.35 41.23
C LYS A 17 -20.21 -9.75 39.82
N PRO A 18 -19.62 -10.35 38.77
CA PRO A 18 -19.87 -9.89 37.42
C PRO A 18 -21.37 -9.91 37.21
N GLU A 19 -21.93 -8.75 36.88
CA GLU A 19 -23.35 -8.57 36.65
C GLU A 19 -23.74 -9.57 35.54
N LYS A 20 -24.57 -10.56 35.89
CA LYS A 20 -24.98 -11.59 34.93
C LYS A 20 -25.89 -10.93 33.91
N LEU A 21 -25.33 -10.66 32.72
CA LEU A 21 -26.08 -10.11 31.61
C LEU A 21 -27.20 -11.07 31.22
N SER A 22 -28.39 -10.52 30.99
CA SER A 22 -29.48 -11.29 30.40
C SER A 22 -29.15 -11.63 28.94
N PRO A 23 -29.74 -12.69 28.37
CA PRO A 23 -29.60 -13.02 26.95
C PRO A 23 -29.93 -11.84 26.03
N ALA A 24 -30.91 -11.00 26.38
CA ALA A 24 -31.26 -9.80 25.63
C ALA A 24 -30.11 -8.77 25.63
N GLN A 25 -29.48 -8.53 26.79
CA GLN A 25 -28.34 -7.61 26.89
C GLN A 25 -27.11 -8.12 26.13
N ILE A 26 -26.93 -9.44 26.01
CA ILE A 26 -25.87 -10.03 25.19
C ILE A 26 -26.17 -9.82 23.70
N LEU A 27 -27.40 -10.10 23.26
CA LEU A 27 -27.82 -9.90 21.88
C LEU A 27 -27.69 -8.43 21.45
N GLU A 28 -28.11 -7.49 22.29
CA GLU A 28 -27.96 -6.05 22.04
C GLU A 28 -26.48 -5.65 21.89
N ARG A 29 -25.60 -6.19 22.74
CA ARG A 29 -24.15 -5.94 22.64
C ARG A 29 -23.57 -6.53 21.36
N MET A 30 -23.99 -7.73 20.96
CA MET A 30 -23.54 -8.37 19.73
C MET A 30 -24.00 -7.59 18.48
N GLN A 31 -25.26 -7.17 18.44
CA GLN A 31 -25.80 -6.36 17.35
C GLN A 31 -25.09 -5.01 17.25
N SER A 32 -24.84 -4.35 18.38
CA SER A 32 -24.09 -3.09 18.41
C SER A 32 -22.64 -3.27 17.95
N ALA A 33 -21.98 -4.35 18.36
CA ALA A 33 -20.62 -4.67 17.91
C ALA A 33 -20.58 -4.95 16.40
N GLN A 34 -21.56 -5.71 15.89
CA GLN A 34 -21.67 -6.02 14.47
C GLN A 34 -21.86 -4.74 13.64
N SER A 35 -22.77 -3.85 14.04
CA SER A 35 -23.00 -2.59 13.33
C SER A 35 -21.76 -1.69 13.30
N ARG A 36 -20.97 -1.66 14.37
CA ARG A 36 -19.68 -0.94 14.39
C ARG A 36 -18.67 -1.55 13.42
N LEU A 37 -18.54 -2.87 13.42
CA LEU A 37 -17.64 -3.58 12.51
C LEU A 37 -18.03 -3.35 11.05
N GLU A 38 -19.31 -3.41 10.72
CA GLU A 38 -19.80 -3.11 9.36
C GLU A 38 -19.48 -1.68 8.94
N SER A 39 -19.64 -0.71 9.85
CA SER A 39 -19.29 0.69 9.56
C SER A 39 -17.78 0.94 9.42
N GLU A 40 -16.95 0.25 10.21
CA GLU A 40 -15.49 0.34 10.08
C GLU A 40 -15.00 -0.31 8.78
N GLU A 41 -15.62 -1.42 8.39
CA GLU A 41 -15.33 -2.10 7.13
C GLU A 41 -15.71 -1.23 5.92
N GLU A 42 -16.89 -0.58 5.95
CA GLU A 42 -17.27 0.36 4.89
C GLU A 42 -16.25 1.49 4.73
N LYS A 43 -15.83 2.11 5.84
CA LYS A 43 -14.80 3.16 5.82
C LYS A 43 -13.45 2.67 5.30
N ARG A 44 -13.06 1.44 5.68
CA ARG A 44 -11.82 0.81 5.19
C ARG A 44 -11.88 0.63 3.68
N VAL A 45 -12.98 0.09 3.16
CA VAL A 45 -13.18 -0.14 1.72
C VAL A 45 -13.21 1.18 0.95
N ASP A 46 -13.92 2.19 1.44
CA ASP A 46 -13.96 3.52 0.81
C ASP A 46 -12.56 4.14 0.75
N SER A 47 -11.77 4.02 1.81
CA SER A 47 -10.37 4.50 1.84
C SER A 47 -9.48 3.74 0.82
N LEU A 48 -9.66 2.43 0.68
CA LEU A 48 -8.94 1.65 -0.34
C LEU A 48 -9.33 2.06 -1.76
N LEU A 49 -10.60 2.38 -2.01
CA LEU A 49 -11.07 2.87 -3.31
C LEU A 49 -10.48 4.24 -3.65
N GLU A 50 -10.44 5.16 -2.68
CA GLU A 50 -9.76 6.46 -2.85
C GLU A 50 -8.29 6.28 -3.19
N ARG A 51 -7.62 5.37 -2.46
CA ARG A 51 -6.21 5.04 -2.71
C ARG A 51 -5.99 4.43 -4.08
N GLU A 52 -6.89 3.57 -4.54
CA GLU A 52 -6.84 3.00 -5.89
C GLU A 52 -6.87 4.09 -6.97
N VAL A 53 -7.75 5.09 -6.82
CA VAL A 53 -7.84 6.22 -7.75
C VAL A 53 -6.54 7.01 -7.77
N GLU A 54 -5.95 7.28 -6.60
CA GLU A 54 -4.67 7.98 -6.47
C GLU A 54 -3.51 7.20 -7.10
N CYS A 55 -3.43 5.89 -6.85
CA CYS A 55 -2.42 5.01 -7.43
C CYS A 55 -2.54 4.99 -8.97
N ASN A 56 -3.75 4.84 -9.52
CA ASN A 56 -3.95 4.87 -10.98
C ASN A 56 -3.48 6.20 -11.59
N LYS A 57 -3.90 7.33 -11.01
CA LYS A 57 -3.49 8.67 -11.49
C LYS A 57 -1.97 8.85 -11.44
N THR A 58 -1.33 8.35 -10.37
CA THR A 58 0.12 8.44 -10.21
C THR A 58 0.85 7.55 -11.21
N ILE A 59 0.34 6.34 -11.45
CA ILE A 59 0.86 5.42 -12.47
C ILE A 59 0.80 6.05 -13.86
N ASP A 60 -0.35 6.61 -14.25
CA ASP A 60 -0.52 7.25 -15.56
C ASP A 60 0.50 8.39 -15.77
N ASN A 61 0.68 9.24 -14.74
CA ASN A 61 1.66 10.33 -14.77
C ASN A 61 3.10 9.83 -14.89
N LEU A 62 3.48 8.81 -14.10
CA LEU A 62 4.83 8.25 -14.12
C LEU A 62 5.10 7.50 -15.44
N GLN A 63 4.10 6.85 -16.03
CA GLN A 63 4.21 6.21 -17.34
C GLN A 63 4.45 7.25 -18.44
N ALA A 64 3.70 8.35 -18.44
CA ALA A 64 3.91 9.44 -19.40
C ALA A 64 5.33 10.01 -19.29
N ARG A 65 5.80 10.29 -18.07
CA ARG A 65 7.17 10.78 -17.82
C ARG A 65 8.24 9.78 -18.24
N LEU A 66 8.01 8.48 -18.00
CA LEU A 66 8.95 7.44 -18.40
C LEU A 66 9.06 7.34 -19.93
N GLU A 67 7.94 7.39 -20.65
CA GLU A 67 7.93 7.37 -22.11
C GLU A 67 8.64 8.60 -22.69
N GLU A 68 8.41 9.78 -22.13
CA GLU A 68 9.12 11.00 -22.51
C GLU A 68 10.63 10.89 -22.27
N ALA A 69 11.04 10.38 -21.10
CA ALA A 69 12.45 10.16 -20.76
C ALA A 69 13.11 9.13 -21.69
N LYS A 70 12.43 8.02 -21.99
CA LYS A 70 12.90 6.99 -22.94
C LYS A 70 13.04 7.54 -24.35
N LYS A 71 12.10 8.36 -24.80
CA LYS A 71 12.18 9.03 -26.10
C LYS A 71 13.35 9.99 -26.18
N ALA A 72 13.57 10.79 -25.13
CA ALA A 72 14.71 11.70 -25.04
C ALA A 72 16.05 10.94 -25.05
N LEU A 73 16.15 9.84 -24.28
CA LEU A 73 17.29 8.93 -24.28
C LEU A 73 17.53 8.32 -25.67
N GLY A 74 16.48 7.90 -26.37
CA GLY A 74 16.56 7.36 -27.74
C GLY A 74 17.17 8.37 -28.72
N ILE A 75 16.62 9.59 -28.77
CA ILE A 75 17.13 10.68 -29.62
C ILE A 75 18.58 11.00 -29.29
N ALA A 76 18.91 11.08 -28.00
CA ALA A 76 20.25 11.39 -27.55
C ALA A 76 21.22 10.26 -27.96
N ARG A 77 20.85 8.98 -27.80
CA ARG A 77 21.66 7.82 -28.21
C ARG A 77 21.91 7.81 -29.73
N GLU A 78 20.89 8.11 -30.54
CA GLU A 78 21.04 8.26 -31.99
C GLU A 78 22.00 9.38 -32.37
N SER A 79 21.99 10.49 -31.62
CA SER A 79 22.86 11.65 -31.89
C SER A 79 24.35 11.40 -31.66
N VAL A 80 24.70 10.35 -30.89
CA VAL A 80 26.10 9.94 -30.63
C VAL A 80 26.49 8.68 -31.39
N ALA A 81 25.52 7.97 -31.97
CA ALA A 81 25.78 6.80 -32.80
C ALA A 81 26.73 7.17 -33.97
N GLY A 82 27.90 6.54 -34.01
CA GLY A 82 28.89 6.76 -35.07
C GLY A 82 29.85 7.94 -34.85
N LYS A 83 29.75 8.69 -33.74
CA LYS A 83 30.76 9.70 -33.39
C LYS A 83 31.99 9.01 -32.78
N LYS A 84 33.18 9.29 -33.32
CA LYS A 84 34.46 8.72 -32.83
C LYS A 84 34.86 9.24 -31.45
N ASN A 85 34.42 10.43 -31.07
CA ASN A 85 34.67 11.06 -29.77
C ASN A 85 33.36 11.72 -29.27
N VAL A 86 32.92 11.35 -28.07
CA VAL A 86 31.79 11.97 -27.35
C VAL A 86 32.38 12.56 -26.07
N SER A 87 32.03 13.79 -25.71
CA SER A 87 32.57 14.44 -24.50
C SER A 87 32.04 13.78 -23.23
N GLU A 88 32.84 13.81 -22.15
CA GLU A 88 32.47 13.24 -20.85
C GLU A 88 31.22 13.89 -20.24
N GLU A 89 31.06 15.22 -20.41
CA GLU A 89 29.85 15.94 -20.01
C GLU A 89 28.59 15.37 -20.68
N TYR A 90 28.72 14.92 -21.93
CA TYR A 90 27.60 14.36 -22.68
C TYR A 90 27.26 12.95 -22.17
N THR A 91 28.27 12.11 -21.88
CA THR A 91 28.09 10.78 -21.28
C THR A 91 27.49 10.83 -19.88
N ALA A 92 27.92 11.76 -19.02
CA ALA A 92 27.37 11.92 -17.67
C ALA A 92 25.85 12.25 -17.69
N GLY A 93 25.41 13.12 -18.61
CA GLY A 93 23.99 13.42 -18.80
C GLY A 93 23.13 12.23 -19.24
N PHE A 94 23.71 11.24 -19.94
CA PHE A 94 23.00 9.99 -20.26
C PHE A 94 22.79 9.10 -19.05
N GLU A 95 23.83 8.95 -18.22
CA GLU A 95 23.77 8.09 -17.04
C GLU A 95 22.73 8.61 -16.05
N GLU A 96 22.64 9.93 -15.85
CA GLU A 96 21.61 10.55 -15.00
C GLU A 96 20.18 10.33 -15.52
N LEU A 97 19.98 10.44 -16.84
CA LEU A 97 18.68 10.18 -17.47
C LEU A 97 18.29 8.69 -17.39
N GLU A 98 19.25 7.78 -17.56
CA GLU A 98 19.04 6.34 -17.45
C GLU A 98 18.75 5.92 -16.00
N GLU A 99 19.45 6.51 -15.03
CA GLU A 99 19.15 6.32 -13.61
C GLU A 99 17.75 6.83 -13.26
N THR A 100 17.39 8.03 -13.70
CA THR A 100 16.04 8.60 -13.47
C THR A 100 14.94 7.73 -14.07
N ALA A 101 15.14 7.20 -15.28
CA ALA A 101 14.20 6.29 -15.92
C ALA A 101 14.05 5.00 -15.12
N LYS A 102 15.16 4.42 -14.65
CA LYS A 102 15.16 3.22 -13.80
C LYS A 102 14.42 3.45 -12.47
N GLN A 103 14.69 4.56 -11.79
CA GLN A 103 14.00 4.91 -10.55
C GLN A 103 12.48 5.09 -10.76
N THR A 104 12.09 5.66 -11.91
CA THR A 104 10.68 5.80 -12.31
C THR A 104 10.03 4.45 -12.56
N GLU A 105 10.72 3.51 -13.23
CA GLU A 105 10.24 2.14 -13.43
C GLU A 105 10.07 1.37 -12.12
N ASP A 106 11.03 1.50 -11.20
CA ASP A 106 10.95 0.86 -9.89
C ASP A 106 9.76 1.42 -9.08
N SER A 107 9.53 2.74 -9.15
CA SER A 107 8.35 3.38 -8.53
C SER A 107 7.04 2.88 -9.12
N LEU A 108 6.96 2.74 -10.45
CA LEU A 108 5.82 2.16 -11.15
C LEU A 108 5.56 0.72 -10.73
N ARG A 109 6.62 -0.08 -10.51
CA ARG A 109 6.49 -1.47 -10.06
C ARG A 109 5.84 -1.55 -8.68
N VAL A 110 6.27 -0.69 -7.75
CA VAL A 110 5.71 -0.63 -6.39
C VAL A 110 4.23 -0.21 -6.43
N LEU A 111 3.90 0.86 -7.14
CA LEU A 111 2.52 1.35 -7.24
C LEU A 111 1.58 0.33 -7.89
N ARG A 112 2.05 -0.39 -8.91
CA ARG A 112 1.26 -1.47 -9.53
C ARG A 112 1.03 -2.64 -8.58
N ALA A 113 2.02 -2.99 -7.76
CA ALA A 113 1.85 -4.02 -6.74
C ALA A 113 0.82 -3.60 -5.68
N GLU A 114 0.88 -2.36 -5.19
CA GLU A 114 -0.11 -1.79 -4.26
C GLU A 114 -1.52 -1.80 -4.87
N LEU A 115 -1.65 -1.38 -6.13
CA LEU A 115 -2.91 -1.41 -6.86
C LEU A 115 -3.47 -2.83 -7.02
N ASP A 116 -2.61 -3.80 -7.31
CA ASP A 116 -2.98 -5.22 -7.42
C ASP A 116 -3.43 -5.81 -6.08
N GLU A 117 -2.83 -5.39 -4.98
CA GLU A 117 -3.27 -5.76 -3.63
C GLU A 117 -4.66 -5.18 -3.33
N ILE A 118 -4.88 -3.90 -3.62
CA ILE A 118 -6.19 -3.25 -3.44
C ILE A 118 -7.28 -3.95 -4.26
N ARG A 119 -6.99 -4.28 -5.52
CA ARG A 119 -7.95 -4.93 -6.43
C ARG A 119 -8.31 -6.37 -6.05
N LYS A 120 -7.51 -7.00 -5.19
CA LYS A 120 -7.78 -8.35 -4.66
C LYS A 120 -8.53 -8.31 -3.33
N ASP A 121 -8.73 -7.13 -2.74
CA ASP A 121 -9.48 -7.00 -1.50
C ASP A 121 -10.96 -7.40 -1.70
N PRO A 122 -11.51 -8.36 -0.94
CA PRO A 122 -12.87 -8.82 -1.10
C PRO A 122 -13.93 -7.71 -0.96
N GLY A 123 -13.73 -6.76 -0.04
CA GLY A 123 -14.66 -5.65 0.18
C GLY A 123 -14.67 -4.69 -1.00
N VAL A 124 -13.51 -4.41 -1.59
CA VAL A 124 -13.38 -3.62 -2.83
C VAL A 124 -14.05 -4.34 -4.01
N ILE A 125 -13.83 -5.65 -4.15
CA ILE A 125 -14.44 -6.47 -5.21
C ILE A 125 -15.96 -6.47 -5.08
N GLU A 126 -16.49 -6.64 -3.87
CA GLU A 126 -17.93 -6.65 -3.61
C GLU A 126 -18.56 -5.28 -3.90
N ARG A 127 -17.92 -4.19 -3.46
CA ARG A 127 -18.40 -2.82 -3.66
C ARG A 127 -18.48 -2.39 -5.12
N LYS A 128 -17.70 -3.01 -6.02
CA LYS A 128 -17.65 -2.71 -7.46
C LYS A 128 -18.58 -3.55 -8.33
N LYS A 129 -19.24 -4.59 -7.78
CA LYS A 129 -20.22 -5.41 -8.50
C LYS A 129 -21.58 -4.73 -8.58
#